data_AF-A0A955I7M1-F1
#
_entry.id   AF-A0A955I7M1-F1
#
_cell.length_a   1.000
_cell.length_b   1.000
_cell.length_c   1.000
_cell.angle_alpha   90.00
_cell.angle_beta   90.00
_cell.angle_gamma   90.00
#
_symmetry.space_group_name_H-M   'P 1'
#
loop_
_entity.id
_entity.type
_entity.pdbx_description
1 polymer ?
#
loop_
_entity_poly.entity_id
_entity_poly.type
_entity_poly.pdbx_seq_one_letter_code
_entity_poly.pdbx_strand_id
1 'polypeptide(L)'
;MNAFRDISGTSLAIRVIPEIIPNVESMGFTQEIINLTKKESGLVLVTGPTGSGKSTTLASLIEYINQNQQKHIITIEDPIEYSFHSKKCLIHQREV
;
A
#
# COMPACT_ATOMS: atom_id res chain seq x y z
N MET A 1 -15.68 -0.55 -4.36
CA MET A 1 -17.07 -1.06 -4.32
C MET A 1 -17.25 -2.02 -5.48
N ASN A 2 -17.91 -3.17 -5.29
CA ASN A 2 -18.20 -4.10 -6.38
C ASN A 2 -19.73 -4.29 -6.49
N ALA A 3 -20.27 -4.11 -7.69
CA ALA A 3 -21.69 -4.32 -7.99
C ALA A 3 -21.83 -5.56 -8.89
N PHE A 4 -22.72 -6.47 -8.53
CA PHE A 4 -22.91 -7.74 -9.24
C PHE A 4 -24.37 -8.19 -9.19
N ARG A 5 -24.70 -9.27 -9.90
CA ARG A 5 -26.02 -9.93 -9.80
C ARG A 5 -25.86 -11.30 -9.18
N ASP A 6 -26.76 -11.64 -8.28
CA ASP A 6 -26.96 -12.99 -7.76
C ASP A 6 -28.42 -13.44 -7.97
N ILE A 7 -28.77 -14.61 -7.43
CA ILE A 7 -30.12 -15.20 -7.58
C ILE A 7 -31.23 -14.32 -6.99
N SER A 8 -30.90 -13.44 -6.05
CA SER A 8 -31.81 -12.51 -5.38
C SER A 8 -31.92 -11.16 -6.11
N GLY A 9 -31.11 -10.94 -7.16
CA GLY A 9 -31.13 -9.73 -7.97
C GLY A 9 -29.82 -8.95 -7.90
N THR A 10 -29.92 -7.61 -7.88
CA THR A 10 -28.76 -6.71 -7.84
C THR A 10 -28.18 -6.67 -6.43
N SER A 11 -26.87 -6.91 -6.33
CA SER A 11 -26.13 -6.98 -5.08
C SER A 11 -24.89 -6.09 -5.10
N LEU A 12 -24.46 -5.65 -3.92
CA LEU A 12 -23.32 -4.76 -3.72
C LEU A 12 -22.42 -5.30 -2.61
N ALA A 13 -21.11 -5.35 -2.89
CA ALA A 13 -20.07 -5.54 -1.88
C ALA A 13 -19.32 -4.22 -1.67
N ILE A 14 -19.44 -3.66 -0.47
CA ILE A 14 -18.78 -2.42 -0.07
C ILE A 14 -17.61 -2.77 0.84
N ARG A 15 -16.41 -2.30 0.50
CA ARG A 15 -15.21 -2.44 1.32
C ARG A 15 -14.81 -1.05 1.80
N VAL A 16 -14.60 -0.90 3.11
CA VAL A 16 -14.04 0.31 3.69
C VAL A 16 -12.55 0.32 3.39
N ILE A 17 -12.06 1.43 2.85
CA ILE A 17 -10.65 1.64 2.58
C ILE A 17 -10.09 2.52 3.71
N PRO A 18 -9.06 2.06 4.43
CA PRO A 18 -8.43 2.85 5.48
C PRO A 18 -7.72 4.09 4.90
N GLU A 19 -8.05 5.26 5.44
CA GLU A 19 -7.45 6.53 5.00
C GLU A 19 -6.04 6.75 5.58
N ILE A 20 -5.80 6.22 6.78
CA ILE A 20 -4.55 6.44 7.51
C ILE A 20 -3.57 5.29 7.23
N ILE A 21 -2.41 5.64 6.68
CA ILE A 21 -1.28 4.73 6.54
C ILE A 21 -0.58 4.62 7.90
N PRO A 22 -0.47 3.42 8.51
CA PRO A 22 0.26 3.25 9.77
C PRO A 22 1.76 3.54 9.58
N ASN A 23 2.39 4.16 10.56
CA ASN A 23 3.85 4.32 10.55
C ASN A 23 4.54 2.98 10.89
N VAL A 24 5.81 2.85 10.48
CA VAL A 24 6.57 1.59 10.64
C VAL A 24 6.79 1.20 12.10
N GLU A 25 6.82 2.18 13.02
CA GLU A 25 6.95 1.97 14.45
C GLU A 25 5.69 1.31 15.04
N SER A 26 4.50 1.80 14.68
CA SER A 26 3.21 1.27 15.13
C SER A 26 2.92 -0.13 14.57
N MET A 27 3.51 -0.45 13.42
CA MET A 27 3.42 -1.77 12.79
C MET A 27 4.36 -2.80 13.45
N GLY A 28 5.23 -2.39 14.38
CA GLY A 28 6.19 -3.27 15.03
C GLY A 28 7.27 -3.81 14.08
N PHE A 29 7.62 -3.07 13.03
CA PHE A 29 8.67 -3.51 12.11
C PHE A 29 10.04 -3.52 12.79
N THR A 30 10.78 -4.61 12.56
CA THR A 30 12.17 -4.67 12.98
C THR A 30 13.05 -3.79 12.08
N GLN A 31 14.24 -3.45 12.57
CA GLN A 31 15.15 -2.61 11.81
C GLN A 31 15.60 -3.27 10.49
N GLU A 32 15.65 -4.60 10.43
CA GLU A 32 15.95 -5.37 9.23
C GLU A 32 14.91 -5.13 8.13
N ILE A 33 13.63 -5.11 8.47
CA ILE A 33 12.53 -4.83 7.53
C ILE A 33 12.67 -3.40 7.01
N ILE A 34 12.88 -2.42 7.90
CA ILE A 34 13.07 -1.02 7.52
C ILE A 34 14.30 -0.86 6.62
N ASN A 35 15.37 -1.61 6.88
CA ASN A 35 16.59 -1.57 6.07
C ASN A 35 16.39 -2.09 4.63
N LEU A 36 15.33 -2.85 4.34
CA LEU A 36 14.96 -3.19 2.95
C LEU A 36 14.68 -1.93 2.13
N THR A 37 14.12 -0.88 2.74
CA THR A 37 13.84 0.40 2.06
C THR A 37 15.10 1.20 1.69
N LYS A 38 16.26 0.81 2.22
CA LYS A 38 17.56 1.45 1.94
C LYS A 38 18.31 0.80 0.77
N LYS A 39 17.78 -0.30 0.21
CA LYS A 39 18.37 -0.92 -0.98
C LYS A 39 18.19 0.00 -2.18
N GLU A 40 19.27 0.23 -2.93
CA GLU A 40 19.24 1.09 -4.13
C GLU A 40 18.48 0.43 -5.29
N SER A 41 18.52 -0.90 -5.37
CA SER A 41 17.84 -1.68 -6.41
C SER A 41 17.57 -3.11 -5.95
N GLY A 42 16.54 -3.73 -6.49
CA GLY A 42 16.21 -5.14 -6.25
C GLY A 42 14.70 -5.39 -6.33
N LEU A 43 14.31 -6.62 -5.98
CA LEU A 43 12.90 -7.03 -5.89
C LEU A 43 12.60 -7.43 -4.45
N VAL A 44 11.56 -6.83 -3.87
CA VAL A 44 11.02 -7.20 -2.55
C VAL A 44 9.62 -7.75 -2.75
N LEU A 45 9.35 -8.93 -2.21
CA LEU A 45 8.06 -9.60 -2.29
C LEU A 45 7.41 -9.60 -0.91
N VAL A 46 6.20 -9.06 -0.81
CA VAL A 46 5.36 -9.13 0.39
C VAL A 46 4.23 -10.12 0.11
N THR A 47 4.28 -11.28 0.77
CA THR A 47 3.40 -12.42 0.49
C THR A 47 2.54 -12.78 1.70
N GLY A 48 1.41 -13.45 1.46
CA GLY A 48 0.47 -13.87 2.50
C GLY A 48 -0.96 -14.00 1.99
N PRO A 49 -1.88 -14.65 2.72
CA PRO A 49 -3.26 -14.83 2.32
C PRO A 49 -4.03 -13.49 2.27
N THR A 50 -5.24 -13.50 1.69
CA THR A 50 -6.13 -12.33 1.70
C THR A 50 -6.42 -11.88 3.14
N GLY A 51 -6.36 -10.57 3.39
CA GLY A 51 -6.58 -10.00 4.73
C GLY A 51 -5.38 -10.07 5.67
N SER A 52 -4.22 -10.58 5.25
CA SER A 52 -3.02 -10.66 6.10
C SER A 52 -2.23 -9.35 6.26
N GLY A 53 -2.76 -8.22 5.78
CA GLY A 53 -2.11 -6.91 5.91
C GLY A 53 -1.01 -6.58 4.89
N LYS A 54 -0.88 -7.32 3.78
CA LYS A 54 0.16 -7.09 2.75
C LYS A 54 0.19 -5.65 2.23
N SER A 55 -0.96 -5.14 1.79
CA SER A 55 -1.08 -3.78 1.25
C SER A 55 -0.73 -2.74 2.30
N THR A 56 -1.19 -2.95 3.54
CA THR A 56 -0.85 -2.10 4.69
C THR A 56 0.66 -2.11 4.96
N THR A 57 1.31 -3.28 4.93
CA THR A 57 2.76 -3.41 5.09
C THR A 57 3.51 -2.65 3.99
N LEU A 58 3.13 -2.84 2.72
CA LEU A 58 3.73 -2.12 1.61
C LEU A 58 3.51 -0.61 1.74
N ALA A 59 2.31 -0.18 2.11
CA ALA A 59 1.98 1.23 2.26
C ALA A 59 2.81 1.89 3.36
N SER A 60 2.98 1.24 4.52
CA SER A 60 3.85 1.73 5.60
C SER A 60 5.30 1.87 5.16
N LEU A 61 5.83 0.93 4.36
CA LEU A 61 7.22 1.01 3.85
C LEU A 61 7.39 2.10 2.80
N ILE A 62 6.43 2.23 1.87
CA ILE A 62 6.42 3.30 0.86
C ILE A 62 6.34 4.66 1.53
N GLU A 63 5.49 4.81 2.54
CA GLU A 63 5.35 6.05 3.29
C GLU A 63 6.61 6.38 4.09
N TYR A 64 7.29 5.37 4.66
CA TYR A 64 8.60 5.57 5.27
C TYR A 64 9.63 6.10 4.26
N ILE A 65 9.66 5.57 3.03
CA ILE A 65 10.52 6.09 1.96
C ILE A 65 10.13 7.54 1.63
N ASN A 66 8.85 7.82 1.45
CA ASN A 66 8.30 9.15 1.14
C ASN A 66 8.68 10.22 2.18
N GLN A 67 8.79 9.84 3.45
CA GLN A 67 9.15 10.76 4.54
C GLN A 67 10.66 10.96 4.69
N ASN A 68 11.48 10.00 4.25
CA ASN A 68 12.91 9.94 4.60
C ASN A 68 13.86 10.07 3.41
N GLN A 69 13.40 9.85 2.18
CA GLN A 69 14.24 9.79 0.98
C GLN A 69 13.72 10.73 -0.12
N GLN A 70 14.59 11.15 -1.05
CA GLN A 70 14.20 11.91 -2.24
C GLN A 70 14.23 10.98 -3.45
N LYS A 71 13.08 10.37 -3.76
CA LYS A 71 12.93 9.39 -4.85
C LYS A 71 11.67 9.67 -5.67
N HIS A 72 11.58 9.04 -6.83
CA HIS A 72 10.36 8.98 -7.61
C HIS A 72 9.71 7.60 -7.42
N ILE A 73 8.50 7.57 -6.89
CA ILE A 73 7.74 6.34 -6.61
C ILE A 73 6.58 6.28 -7.60
N ILE A 74 6.44 5.14 -8.26
CA ILE A 74 5.33 4.86 -9.16
C ILE A 74 4.63 3.61 -8.65
N THR A 75 3.31 3.69 -8.43
CA THR A 75 2.48 2.52 -8.10
C THR A 75 1.52 2.22 -9.25
N ILE A 76 1.23 0.94 -9.44
CA ILE A 76 0.25 0.43 -10.40
C ILE A 76 -0.65 -0.53 -9.62
N GLU A 77 -1.92 -0.19 -9.48
CA GLU A 77 -2.87 -0.83 -8.56
C GLU A 77 -4.25 -1.02 -9.23
N ASP A 78 -5.05 -1.96 -8.74
CA ASP A 78 -6.43 -2.21 -9.18
C ASP A 78 -7.28 -2.71 -7.99
N PRO A 79 -8.06 -1.84 -7.32
CA PRO A 79 -7.99 -0.37 -7.34
C PRO A 79 -6.89 0.16 -6.42
N ILE A 80 -6.69 1.47 -6.39
CA ILE A 80 -5.81 2.11 -5.39
C ILE A 80 -6.36 1.87 -3.98
N GLU A 81 -5.55 1.26 -3.09
CA GLU A 81 -5.94 0.96 -1.70
C GLU A 81 -5.52 2.04 -0.69
N TYR A 82 -4.40 2.72 -0.90
CA TYR A 82 -3.95 3.81 -0.03
C TYR A 82 -3.55 5.01 -0.89
N SER A 83 -4.02 6.20 -0.53
CA SER A 83 -3.62 7.43 -1.22
C SER A 83 -2.36 8.00 -0.57
N PHE A 84 -1.33 8.26 -1.37
CA PHE A 84 -0.10 8.90 -0.91
C PHE A 84 -0.08 10.37 -1.33
N HIS A 85 0.32 11.23 -0.39
CA HIS A 85 0.68 12.61 -0.70
C HIS A 85 2.19 12.73 -0.85
N SER A 86 2.65 13.38 -1.90
CA SER A 86 4.08 13.64 -2.13
C SER A 86 4.65 14.46 -0.96
N LYS A 87 5.67 13.93 -0.29
CA LYS A 87 6.42 14.61 0.78
C LYS A 87 7.82 14.92 0.30
N LYS A 88 8.80 14.06 0.60
CA LYS A 88 10.15 14.16 0.01
C LYS A 88 10.25 13.44 -1.33
N CYS A 89 9.36 12.49 -1.59
CA CYS A 89 9.27 11.80 -2.87
C CYS A 89 8.23 12.46 -3.78
N LEU A 90 8.47 12.37 -5.09
CA LEU A 90 7.43 12.50 -6.11
C LEU A 90 6.70 11.16 -6.19
N ILE A 91 5.38 11.14 -6.04
CA ILE A 91 4.59 9.90 -6.08
C ILE A 91 3.51 9.98 -7.16
N HIS A 92 3.52 9.03 -8.09
CA HIS A 92 2.50 8.86 -9.11
C HIS A 92 1.80 7.50 -8.91
N GLN A 93 0.50 7.52 -8.61
CA GLN A 93 -0.31 6.31 -8.51
C GLN A 93 -1.16 6.15 -9.77
N ARG A 94 -1.16 4.95 -10.35
CA ARG A 94 -1.96 4.63 -11.54
C ARG A 94 -2.89 3.47 -11.22
N GLU A 95 -4.18 3.72 -11.34
CA GLU A 95 -5.20 2.67 -11.35
C GLU A 95 -5.31 2.08 -12.76
N VAL A 96 -5.43 0.75 -12.87
CA VAL A 96 -5.59 0.03 -14.14
C VAL A 96 -6.88 -0.76 -14.19
#